data_AF-A0A5J4PH27-F1
#
_entry.id   AF-A0A5J4PH27-F1
#
_cell.length_a   1.000
_cell.length_b   1.000
_cell.length_c   1.000
_cell.angle_alpha   90.00
_cell.angle_beta   90.00
_cell.angle_gamma   90.00
#
_symmetry.space_group_name_H-M   'P 1'
#
loop_
_entity.id
_entity.type
_entity.pdbx_description
1 polymer ?
#
loop_
_entity_poly.entity_id
_entity_poly.type
_entity_poly.pdbx_seq_one_letter_code
_entity_poly.pdbx_strand_id
1 'polypeptide(L)' 'MKLECINQKQKDNVRIASILDVRRPTYQGLYIVRTRVTVGKAQKYYPTGAEMSIDEWIR' A
#
# COMPACT_ATOMS: atom_id res chain seq x y z
N MET A 1 5.33 -4.70 10.99
CA MET A 1 5.47 -3.25 10.74
C MET A 1 4.96 -2.98 9.32
N LYS A 2 4.04 -2.05 9.09
CA LYS A 2 3.60 -1.66 7.74
C LYS A 2 4.32 -0.34 7.44
N LEU A 3 5.05 -0.24 6.33
CA LEU A 3 5.71 1.00 5.96
C LEU A 3 4.68 2.10 5.69
N GLU A 4 5.15 3.34 5.75
CA GLU A 4 4.37 4.56 5.60
C GLU A 4 3.53 4.55 4.31
N CYS A 5 2.33 5.10 4.40
CA CYS A 5 1.40 5.15 3.27
C CYS A 5 1.65 6.38 2.39
N ILE A 6 1.92 6.17 1.10
CA ILE A 6 2.15 7.23 0.13
C ILE A 6 0.92 7.44 -0.77
N ASN A 7 0.93 8.53 -1.55
CA ASN A 7 -0.12 8.84 -2.54
C ASN A 7 -1.54 8.83 -1.95
N GLN A 8 -1.72 9.55 -0.84
CA GLN A 8 -3.01 9.62 -0.15
C GLN A 8 -3.97 10.55 -0.90
N LYS A 9 -5.16 10.06 -1.23
CA LYS A 9 -6.25 10.85 -1.81
C LYS A 9 -7.52 10.67 -0.99
N GLN A 10 -8.29 11.75 -0.83
CA GLN A 10 -9.59 11.71 -0.17
C GLN A 10 -10.64 12.39 -1.03
N LYS A 11 -11.80 11.73 -1.18
CA LYS A 11 -13.00 12.29 -1.81
C LYS A 11 -14.24 11.62 -1.23
N ASP A 12 -15.29 12.40 -0.94
CA ASP A 12 -16.62 11.89 -0.57
C ASP A 12 -16.59 10.76 0.48
N ASN A 13 -15.85 10.97 1.58
CA ASN A 13 -15.62 10.02 2.68
C ASN A 13 -14.84 8.74 2.33
N VAL A 14 -14.33 8.64 1.11
CA VAL A 14 -13.41 7.59 0.68
C VAL A 14 -11.98 8.11 0.78
N ARG A 15 -11.15 7.40 1.55
CA ARG A 15 -9.70 7.64 1.61
C ARG A 15 -8.97 6.49 0.94
N ILE A 16 -8.13 6.82 -0.03
CA ILE A 16 -7.31 5.87 -0.77
C ILE A 16 -5.85 6.16 -0.41
N ALA A 17 -5.09 5.11 -0.10
CA ALA A 17 -3.66 5.23 0.12
C ALA A 17 -2.95 3.99 -0.44
N SER A 18 -1.78 4.20 -1.03
CA SER A 18 -0.90 3.09 -1.41
C SER A 18 -0.10 2.66 -0.19
N ILE A 19 0.12 1.35 -0.05
CA ILE A 19 0.88 0.77 1.06
C ILE A 19 1.80 -0.34 0.54
N LEU A 20 3.05 -0.32 0.97
CA LEU A 20 3.99 -1.42 0.75
C LEU A 20 3.82 -2.51 1.82
N ASP A 21 3.54 -3.74 1.38
CA ASP A 21 3.34 -4.90 2.23
C ASP A 21 4.67 -5.60 2.56
N VAL A 22 5.39 -5.08 3.56
CA VAL A 22 6.72 -5.59 3.96
C VAL A 22 6.70 -6.85 4.84
N ARG A 23 5.57 -7.56 4.91
CA ARG A 23 5.45 -8.75 5.78
C ARG A 23 6.23 -9.94 5.25
N ARG A 24 6.26 -10.13 3.92
CA ARG A 24 6.96 -11.22 3.25
C ARG A 24 7.52 -10.69 1.92
N PRO A 25 8.84 -10.82 1.68
CA PRO A 25 9.39 -10.52 0.38
C PRO A 25 8.94 -11.57 -0.64
N THR A 26 8.92 -11.18 -1.91
CA THR A 26 8.75 -12.10 -3.04
C THR A 26 10.05 -12.84 -3.31
N TYR A 27 10.04 -13.80 -4.24
CA TYR A 27 11.24 -14.55 -4.61
C TYR A 27 12.39 -13.63 -5.08
N GLN A 28 12.05 -12.46 -5.65
CA GLN A 28 13.00 -11.46 -6.12
C GLN A 28 13.49 -10.52 -5.00
N GLY A 29 13.05 -10.70 -3.75
CA GLY A 29 13.38 -9.80 -2.65
C GLY A 29 12.57 -8.50 -2.61
N LEU A 30 11.56 -8.37 -3.48
CA LEU A 30 10.67 -7.20 -3.55
C LEU A 30 9.46 -7.35 -2.63
N TYR A 31 8.68 -6.28 -2.47
CA TYR A 31 7.48 -6.25 -1.64
C TYR A 31 6.26 -5.82 -2.43
N ILE A 32 5.10 -6.41 -2.13
CA ILE A 32 3.86 -6.18 -2.86
C ILE A 32 3.23 -4.84 -2.47
N VAL A 33 2.86 -4.03 -3.45
CA VAL A 33 2.09 -2.81 -3.24
C VAL A 33 0.59 -3.14 -3.16
N ARG A 34 -0.09 -2.59 -2.16
CA ARG A 34 -1.54 -2.69 -1.99
C ARG A 34 -2.18 -1.33 -1.94
N THR A 35 -3.37 -1.21 -2.54
CA THR A 35 -4.22 -0.04 -2.37
C THR A 35 -5.14 -0.26 -1.17
N ARG A 36 -5.00 0.57 -0.13
CA ARG A 36 -5.93 0.63 0.99
C ARG A 36 -7.06 1.60 0.64
N VAL A 37 -8.29 1.09 0.63
CA VAL A 37 -9.50 1.90 0.54
C VAL A 37 -10.15 1.91 1.91
N THR A 38 -10.39 3.11 2.44
CA THR A 38 -11.06 3.33 3.73
C THR A 38 -12.36 4.09 3.48
N VAL A 39 -13.48 3.52 3.92
CA VAL A 39 -14.81 4.15 3.87
C VAL A 39 -15.39 4.13 5.28
N GLY A 40 -15.56 5.30 5.88
CA GLY A 40 -15.88 5.41 7.31
C GLY A 40 -14.82 4.72 8.19
N LYS A 41 -15.23 3.71 8.97
CA LYS A 41 -14.33 2.89 9.82
C LYS A 41 -13.84 1.61 9.14
N ALA A 42 -14.38 1.26 7.97
CA ALA A 42 -14.03 0.02 7.28
C ALA A 42 -12.79 0.23 6.40
N GLN A 43 -11.84 -0.72 6.46
CA GLN A 43 -10.64 -0.74 5.62
C GLN A 43 -10.61 -2.01 4.78
N LYS A 44 -10.39 -1.86 3.47
CA LYS A 44 -10.13 -2.96 2.54
C LYS A 44 -8.82 -2.74 1.81
N TYR A 45 -8.16 -3.84 1.46
CA TYR A 45 -6.85 -3.85 0.81
C TYR A 45 -6.97 -4.61 -0.50
N TYR A 46 -6.59 -3.95 -1.59
CA TYR A 46 -6.66 -4.51 -2.93
C TYR A 46 -5.24 -4.72 -3.49
N PRO A 47 -4.97 -5.85 -4.15
CA PRO A 47 -3.69 -6.07 -4.81
C PRO A 47 -3.56 -5.12 -6.00
N THR A 48 -2.35 -4.61 -6.25
CA THR A 48 -2.07 -3.76 -7.41
C THR A 48 -1.31 -4.49 -8.51
N GLY A 49 -0.72 -5.66 -8.21
CA GLY A 49 0.20 -6.37 -9.10
C GLY A 49 1.59 -5.76 -9.16
N ALA A 50 1.83 -4.61 -8.53
CA ALA A 50 3.14 -3.99 -8.46
C ALA A 50 3.95 -4.56 -7.28
N GLU A 51 5.24 -4.74 -7.53
CA GLU A 51 6.26 -5.12 -6.55
C GLU A 51 7.38 -4.08 -6.58
N MET A 52 7.93 -3.75 -5.42
CA MET A 52 9.01 -2.74 -5.32
C MET A 52 9.87 -2.97 -4.08
N SER A 53 11.09 -2.44 -4.11
CA SER A 53 11.97 -2.44 -2.94
C SER A 53 11.54 -1.37 -1.92
N ILE A 54 12.09 -1.46 -0.71
CA ILE A 54 11.86 -0.44 0.32
C ILE A 54 12.48 0.90 -0.12
N ASP A 55 13.66 0.86 -0.74
CA ASP A 55 14.37 2.06 -1.21
C ASP A 55 13.59 2.78 -2.31
N GLU A 56 12.97 2.04 -3.23
CA GLU A 56 12.12 2.62 -4.29
C GLU A 56 10.85 3.26 -3.71
N TRP A 57 10.31 2.71 -2.61
CA TRP A 57 9.09 3.22 -1.97
C TRP A 57 9.28 4.50 -1.17
N ILE A 58 10.45 4.68 -0.56
CA ILE A 58 10.76 5.85 0.28
C ILE A 58 11.07 7.09 -0.58
N ARG A 59 11.43 6.88 -1.84
CA ARG A 59 11.87 7.92 -2.76
C ARG A 59 10.71 8.74 -3.35
#